data_AF-A0A0D0C5E9-F1
#
_entry.id   AF-A0A0D0C5E9-F1
#
_cell.length_a   1.000
_cell.length_b   1.000
_cell.length_c   1.000
_cell.angle_alpha   90.00
_cell.angle_beta   90.00
_cell.angle_gamma   90.00
#
_symmetry.space_group_name_H-M   'P 1'
#
loop_
_entity.id
_entity.type
_entity.pdbx_description
1 polymer ?
#
loop_
_entity_poly.entity_id
_entity_poly.type
_entity_poly.pdbx_seq_one_letter_code
_entity_poly.pdbx_strand_id
1 'polypeptide(L)'
;MDPPVDVLSLSLSAEVTAVLLSVASVPPPPSTRHPDSDPAEPLRRQLDQCTECYTSHSVWKPLQKCSGCLIAKYCSRECQKKAWPAHKPTCERNRNNQANWSSERHLAMSALRKFVVKHRPSIAKAALQAFRLQSQPQQALHNFLAIYVTDRRRLFPGSRAHRETAFYVTGAEVREIGQAGSVKDVLQDEVVRINIVARKRG
;
A
#
# COMPACT_ATOMS: atom_id res chain seq x y z
N MET A 1 -49.56 14.25 -19.04
CA MET A 1 -48.50 14.35 -20.04
C MET A 1 -47.24 14.67 -19.28
N ASP A 2 -46.46 13.66 -18.95
CA ASP A 2 -45.17 13.87 -18.26
C ASP A 2 -44.13 14.32 -19.28
N PRO A 3 -43.24 15.27 -18.94
CA PRO A 3 -42.20 15.72 -19.85
C PRO A 3 -41.17 14.61 -20.08
N PRO A 4 -40.54 14.56 -21.27
CA PRO A 4 -39.52 13.55 -21.56
C PRO A 4 -38.32 13.78 -20.63
N VAL A 5 -37.93 12.72 -19.93
CA VAL A 5 -36.72 12.70 -19.12
C VAL A 5 -35.54 12.72 -20.09
N ASP A 6 -34.87 13.87 -20.16
CA ASP A 6 -33.67 14.05 -20.99
C ASP A 6 -32.53 13.25 -20.37
N VAL A 7 -32.36 12.02 -20.85
CA VAL A 7 -31.27 11.13 -20.42
C VAL A 7 -29.99 11.71 -21.04
N LEU A 8 -29.31 12.56 -20.28
CA LEU A 8 -27.99 13.08 -20.63
C LEU A 8 -27.06 11.93 -21.01
N SER A 9 -26.86 11.78 -22.32
CA SER A 9 -25.86 10.90 -22.93
C SER A 9 -24.48 11.39 -22.53
N LEU A 10 -23.97 10.93 -21.39
CA LEU A 10 -22.57 11.06 -21.02
C LEU A 10 -21.76 10.16 -21.97
N SER A 11 -21.19 10.75 -23.02
CA SER A 11 -20.21 10.03 -23.84
C SER A 11 -18.91 9.88 -23.03
N LEU A 12 -18.63 8.65 -22.62
CA LEU A 12 -17.36 8.30 -21.98
C LEU A 12 -16.32 8.06 -23.10
N SER A 13 -15.07 8.49 -22.88
CA SER A 13 -13.96 8.15 -23.80
C SER A 13 -13.90 6.63 -24.00
N ALA A 14 -13.42 6.18 -25.17
CA ALA A 14 -13.15 4.77 -25.43
C ALA A 14 -12.24 4.15 -24.35
N GLU A 15 -11.32 4.92 -23.77
CA GLU A 15 -10.45 4.45 -22.68
C GLU A 15 -11.23 4.27 -21.38
N VAL A 16 -12.13 5.21 -21.05
CA VAL A 16 -12.97 5.12 -19.86
C VAL A 16 -13.99 3.99 -20.02
N THR A 17 -14.51 3.80 -21.23
CA THR A 17 -15.41 2.71 -21.60
C THR A 17 -14.70 1.36 -21.53
N ALA A 18 -13.46 1.25 -22.03
CA ALA A 18 -12.65 0.04 -21.92
C ALA A 18 -12.26 -0.28 -20.48
N VAL A 19 -11.95 0.74 -19.66
CA VAL A 19 -11.73 0.57 -18.22
C VAL A 19 -13.01 0.06 -17.56
N LEU A 20 -14.16 0.69 -17.81
CA LEU A 20 -15.46 0.27 -17.27
C LEU A 20 -15.87 -1.15 -17.71
N LEU A 21 -15.65 -1.50 -18.97
CA LEU A 21 -15.89 -2.84 -19.51
C LEU A 21 -14.88 -3.87 -18.99
N SER A 22 -13.64 -3.48 -18.69
CA SER A 22 -12.70 -4.36 -18.00
C SER A 22 -13.11 -4.64 -16.54
N VAL A 23 -13.90 -3.74 -15.92
CA VAL A 23 -14.57 -4.02 -14.63
C VAL A 23 -15.68 -5.08 -14.78
N ALA A 24 -16.18 -5.36 -15.99
CA ALA A 24 -17.22 -6.37 -16.20
C ALA A 24 -16.75 -7.82 -15.99
N SER A 25 -15.44 -8.05 -15.81
CA SER A 25 -14.87 -9.36 -15.48
C SER A 25 -14.13 -9.34 -14.14
N VAL A 26 -14.70 -8.67 -13.14
CA VAL A 26 -14.19 -8.77 -11.76
C VAL A 26 -14.19 -10.24 -11.34
N PRO A 27 -13.01 -10.85 -11.11
CA PRO A 27 -12.97 -12.25 -10.74
C PRO A 27 -13.63 -12.41 -9.38
N PRO A 28 -14.52 -13.42 -9.21
CA PRO A 28 -15.09 -13.70 -7.90
C PRO A 28 -13.95 -13.93 -6.89
N PRO A 29 -14.17 -13.63 -5.60
CA PRO A 29 -13.16 -13.91 -4.59
C PRO A 29 -12.81 -15.41 -4.65
N PRO A 30 -11.52 -15.78 -4.64
CA PRO A 30 -11.12 -17.17 -4.68
C PRO A 30 -11.73 -17.91 -3.48
N SER A 31 -12.29 -19.10 -3.72
CA SER A 31 -12.90 -19.93 -2.68
C SER A 31 -11.85 -20.52 -1.73
N THR A 32 -10.63 -20.71 -2.22
CA THR A 32 -9.48 -21.22 -1.45
C THR A 32 -8.45 -20.12 -1.20
N ARG A 33 -7.74 -20.25 -0.08
CA ARG A 33 -6.58 -19.41 0.22
C ARG A 33 -5.42 -19.80 -0.70
N HIS A 34 -4.82 -18.82 -1.38
CA HIS A 34 -3.58 -19.03 -2.11
C HIS A 34 -2.46 -19.50 -1.15
N PRO A 35 -1.61 -20.47 -1.51
CA PRO A 35 -0.51 -20.93 -0.66
C PRO A 35 0.38 -19.79 -0.12
N ASP A 36 0.80 -18.86 -0.98
CA ASP A 36 1.57 -17.66 -0.59
C ASP A 36 0.83 -16.66 0.32
N SER A 37 -0.43 -16.95 0.67
CA SER A 37 -1.27 -16.16 1.58
C SER A 37 -1.48 -16.84 2.93
N ASP A 38 -0.67 -17.84 3.27
CA ASP A 38 -0.66 -18.53 4.57
C ASP A 38 -0.45 -17.52 5.73
N PRO A 39 -1.39 -17.44 6.71
CA PRO A 39 -1.20 -16.64 7.91
C PRO A 39 0.02 -17.05 8.75
N ALA A 40 0.48 -18.29 8.64
CA ALA A 40 1.65 -18.81 9.32
C ALA A 40 2.98 -18.45 8.64
N GLU A 41 2.95 -17.86 7.43
CA GLU A 41 4.14 -17.46 6.67
C GLU A 41 5.10 -16.61 7.53
N PRO A 42 6.29 -17.14 7.90
CA PRO A 42 7.24 -16.46 8.77
C PRO A 42 7.68 -15.09 8.24
N LEU A 43 7.84 -14.96 6.92
CA LEU A 43 8.25 -13.70 6.28
C LEU A 43 7.29 -12.56 6.56
N ARG A 44 6.00 -12.83 6.77
CA ARG A 44 5.01 -11.80 7.10
C ARG A 44 5.35 -11.10 8.42
N ARG A 45 5.79 -11.86 9.44
CA ARG A 45 6.22 -11.31 10.74
C ARG A 45 7.60 -10.69 10.65
N GLN A 46 8.53 -11.33 9.95
CA GLN A 46 9.90 -10.83 9.78
C GLN A 46 9.92 -9.47 9.07
N LEU A 47 9.04 -9.27 8.09
CA LEU A 47 8.94 -8.00 7.36
C LEU A 47 8.11 -6.94 8.11
N ASP A 48 7.33 -7.27 9.14
CA ASP A 48 6.67 -6.27 9.99
C ASP A 48 7.65 -5.72 11.02
N GLN A 49 8.31 -4.62 10.70
CA GLN A 49 9.49 -4.13 11.44
C GLN A 49 9.24 -2.75 12.08
N CYS A 50 10.01 -2.47 13.13
CA CYS A 50 10.11 -1.13 13.70
C CYS A 50 10.69 -0.15 12.66
N THR A 51 10.07 1.02 12.53
CA THR A 51 10.50 2.08 11.61
C THR A 51 11.92 2.62 11.90
N GLU A 52 12.38 2.54 13.15
CA GLU A 52 13.69 3.07 13.58
C GLU A 52 14.79 2.00 13.54
N CYS A 53 14.60 0.92 14.31
CA CYS A 53 15.64 -0.09 14.55
C CYS A 53 15.48 -1.33 13.68
N TYR A 54 14.42 -1.39 12.85
CA TYR A 54 14.16 -2.49 11.92
C TYR A 54 14.00 -3.87 12.57
N THR A 55 13.97 -3.95 13.90
CA THR A 55 13.64 -5.20 14.60
C THR A 55 12.23 -5.62 14.22
N SER A 56 12.10 -6.88 13.81
CA SER A 56 10.83 -7.50 13.47
C SER A 56 9.90 -7.61 14.68
N HIS A 57 8.61 -7.58 14.40
CA HIS A 57 7.56 -7.80 15.38
C HIS A 57 7.67 -9.21 15.97
N SER A 58 7.58 -9.31 17.28
CA SER A 58 7.50 -10.59 17.99
C SER A 58 6.62 -10.46 19.22
N VAL A 59 6.25 -11.59 19.82
CA VAL A 59 5.50 -11.65 21.08
C VAL A 59 6.24 -10.87 22.19
N TRP A 60 7.57 -11.00 22.23
CA TRP A 60 8.42 -10.36 23.23
C TRP A 60 8.73 -8.89 22.93
N LYS A 61 8.59 -8.48 21.66
CA LYS A 61 8.87 -7.11 21.21
C LYS A 61 7.74 -6.62 20.31
N PRO A 62 6.54 -6.37 20.88
CA PRO A 62 5.38 -5.94 20.10
C PRO A 62 5.59 -4.55 19.52
N LEU A 63 5.05 -4.30 18.35
CA LEU A 63 5.15 -3.01 17.67
C LEU A 63 3.93 -2.15 17.99
N GLN A 64 4.19 -0.96 18.53
CA GLN A 64 3.18 0.04 18.85
C GLN A 64 3.06 1.04 17.71
N LYS A 65 1.83 1.38 17.32
CA LYS A 65 1.59 2.39 16.30
C LYS A 65 1.83 3.78 16.87
N CYS A 66 2.34 4.68 16.05
CA CYS A 66 2.34 6.11 16.35
C CYS A 66 0.91 6.58 16.63
N SER A 67 0.66 7.14 17.82
CA SER A 67 -0.67 7.63 18.22
C SER A 67 -1.17 8.78 17.35
N GLY A 68 -0.28 9.54 16.71
CA GLY A 68 -0.64 10.64 15.82
C GLY A 68 -1.18 10.15 14.47
N CYS A 69 -0.37 9.42 13.70
CA CYS A 69 -0.74 9.04 12.32
C CYS A 69 -1.33 7.63 12.19
N LEU A 70 -1.17 6.76 13.19
CA LEU A 70 -1.57 5.34 13.19
C LEU A 70 -0.94 4.47 12.07
N ILE A 71 0.11 4.98 11.43
CA ILE A 71 0.78 4.34 10.28
C ILE A 71 2.16 3.79 10.68
N ALA A 72 3.06 4.64 11.17
CA ALA A 72 4.40 4.21 11.61
C ALA A 72 4.31 3.33 12.86
N LYS A 73 5.27 2.40 13.01
CA LYS A 73 5.31 1.41 14.08
C LYS A 73 6.67 1.40 14.78
N TYR A 74 6.66 1.34 16.10
CA TYR A 74 7.86 1.37 16.93
C TYR A 74 7.82 0.27 17.98
N CYS A 75 8.96 -0.37 18.25
CA CYS A 75 9.04 -1.37 19.32
C CYS A 75 9.10 -0.74 20.72
N SER A 76 9.39 0.56 20.83
CA SER A 76 9.50 1.26 22.11
C SER A 76 9.33 2.77 21.93
N ARG A 77 9.14 3.49 23.05
CA ARG A 77 9.04 4.96 23.04
C ARG A 77 10.37 5.60 22.67
N GLU A 78 11.48 4.98 23.02
CA GLU A 78 12.84 5.44 22.69
C GLU A 78 13.06 5.40 21.17
N CYS A 79 12.65 4.31 20.51
CA CYS A 79 12.68 4.22 19.04
C CYS A 79 11.79 5.28 18.38
N GLN A 80 10.60 5.55 18.94
CA GLN A 80 9.73 6.61 18.43
C GLN A 80 10.38 8.00 18.58
N LYS A 81 10.97 8.31 19.74
CA LYS A 81 11.67 9.58 19.99
C LYS A 81 12.85 9.77 19.05
N LYS A 82 13.64 8.71 18.84
CA LYS A 82 14.80 8.74 17.94
C LYS A 82 14.40 8.96 16.48
N ALA A 83 13.32 8.31 16.03
CA ALA A 83 12.77 8.51 14.69
C ALA A 83 12.06 9.87 14.51
N TRP A 84 11.71 10.56 15.59
CA TRP A 84 10.82 11.73 15.54
C TRP A 84 11.27 12.85 14.59
N PRO A 85 12.54 13.27 14.55
CA PRO A 85 12.98 14.33 13.63
C PRO A 85 12.67 14.02 12.16
N ALA A 86 12.88 12.76 11.75
CA ALA A 86 12.58 12.30 10.39
C ALA A 86 11.09 11.97 10.19
N HIS A 87 10.41 11.48 11.21
CA HIS A 87 9.01 11.06 11.13
C HIS A 87 8.03 12.23 11.15
N LYS A 88 8.33 13.31 11.87
CA LYS A 88 7.40 14.43 12.14
C LYS A 88 6.71 14.96 10.87
N PRO A 89 7.42 15.31 9.78
CA PRO A 89 6.78 15.83 8.56
C PRO A 89 5.79 14.83 7.94
N THR A 90 6.17 13.55 7.90
CA THR A 90 5.30 12.49 7.40
C THR A 90 4.13 12.21 8.34
N CYS A 91 4.32 12.34 9.66
CA CYS A 91 3.25 12.21 10.64
C CYS A 91 2.17 13.29 10.44
N GLU A 92 2.58 14.55 10.33
CA GLU A 92 1.69 15.70 10.13
C GLU A 92 0.92 15.59 8.81
N ARG A 93 1.60 15.30 7.70
CA ARG A 93 0.96 15.04 6.40
C ARG A 93 -0.06 13.92 6.48
N ASN A 94 0.26 12.81 7.15
CA ASN A 94 -0.66 11.70 7.31
C ASN A 94 -1.88 12.07 8.17
N ARG A 95 -1.71 12.91 9.20
CA ARG A 95 -2.82 13.40 10.04
C ARG A 95 -3.73 14.33 9.24
N ASN A 96 -3.14 15.29 8.52
CA ASN A 96 -3.88 16.25 7.71
C ASN A 96 -4.66 15.54 6.60
N ASN A 97 -4.03 14.57 5.91
CA ASN A 97 -4.72 13.76 4.92
C ASN A 97 -5.90 13.01 5.53
N GLN A 98 -5.72 12.38 6.70
CA GLN A 98 -6.77 11.63 7.37
C GLN A 98 -7.92 12.52 7.87
N ALA A 99 -7.66 13.76 8.27
CA ALA A 99 -8.70 14.70 8.71
C ALA A 99 -9.69 15.03 7.58
N ASN A 100 -9.25 14.97 6.33
CA ASN A 100 -10.05 15.31 5.15
C ASN A 100 -10.67 14.09 4.45
N TRP A 101 -10.57 12.89 5.02
CA TRP A 101 -11.09 11.68 4.41
C TRP A 101 -12.56 11.45 4.75
N SER A 102 -13.34 11.01 3.77
CA SER A 102 -14.68 10.47 4.03
C SER A 102 -14.60 9.16 4.84
N SER A 103 -15.67 8.82 5.55
CA SER A 103 -15.79 7.54 6.28
C SER A 103 -15.54 6.33 5.37
N GLU A 104 -16.00 6.40 4.12
CA GLU A 104 -15.72 5.40 3.10
C GLU A 104 -14.23 5.26 2.81
N ARG A 105 -13.54 6.39 2.61
CA ARG A 105 -12.10 6.41 2.36
C ARG A 105 -11.31 5.88 3.56
N HIS A 106 -11.72 6.19 4.79
CA HIS A 106 -11.14 5.58 5.99
C HIS A 106 -11.27 4.06 5.99
N LEU A 107 -12.44 3.53 5.66
CA LEU A 107 -12.69 2.09 5.59
C LEU A 107 -11.87 1.42 4.47
N ALA A 108 -11.75 2.06 3.31
CA ALA A 108 -10.92 1.60 2.20
C ALA A 108 -9.44 1.56 2.55
N MET A 109 -8.89 2.65 3.09
CA MET A 109 -7.49 2.71 3.48
C MET A 109 -7.17 1.75 4.64
N SER A 110 -8.09 1.55 5.58
CA SER A 110 -7.94 0.55 6.66
C SER A 110 -7.91 -0.89 6.12
N ALA A 111 -8.70 -1.19 5.09
CA ALA A 111 -8.66 -2.50 4.43
C ALA A 111 -7.40 -2.67 3.57
N LEU A 112 -7.04 -1.64 2.79
CA LEU A 112 -5.84 -1.66 1.94
C LEU A 112 -4.58 -1.89 2.76
N ARG A 113 -4.44 -1.22 3.92
CA ARG A 113 -3.32 -1.46 4.85
C ARG A 113 -3.22 -2.92 5.29
N LYS A 114 -4.35 -3.59 5.53
CA LYS A 114 -4.37 -5.01 5.93
C LYS A 114 -4.04 -5.93 4.77
N PHE A 115 -4.55 -5.62 3.58
CA PHE A 115 -4.18 -6.30 2.34
C PHE A 115 -2.66 -6.21 2.11
N VAL A 116 -2.08 -5.02 2.14
CA VAL A 116 -0.63 -4.82 1.96
C VAL A 116 0.19 -5.57 3.02
N VAL A 117 -0.21 -5.53 4.29
CA VAL A 117 0.48 -6.27 5.36
C VAL A 117 0.44 -7.78 5.12
N LYS A 118 -0.69 -8.32 4.66
CA LYS A 118 -0.80 -9.75 4.33
C LYS A 118 0.11 -10.13 3.17
N HIS A 119 0.08 -9.36 2.09
CA HIS A 119 0.78 -9.67 0.84
C HIS A 119 2.22 -9.14 0.80
N ARG A 120 2.74 -8.64 1.92
CA ARG A 120 4.09 -8.07 2.01
C ARG A 120 5.19 -9.01 1.49
N PRO A 121 5.19 -10.32 1.78
CA PRO A 121 6.17 -11.24 1.18
C PRO A 121 6.10 -11.29 -0.35
N SER A 122 4.89 -11.44 -0.92
CA SER A 122 4.70 -11.48 -2.38
C SER A 122 5.09 -10.15 -3.04
N ILE A 123 4.71 -9.02 -2.44
CA ILE A 123 5.08 -7.68 -2.92
C ILE A 123 6.60 -7.48 -2.88
N ALA A 124 7.27 -7.90 -1.80
CA ALA A 124 8.72 -7.80 -1.68
C ALA A 124 9.44 -8.67 -2.72
N LYS A 125 8.98 -9.91 -2.92
CA LYS A 125 9.50 -10.80 -3.98
C LYS A 125 9.32 -10.19 -5.37
N ALA A 126 8.14 -9.64 -5.65
CA ALA A 126 7.87 -8.97 -6.92
C ALA A 126 8.80 -7.77 -7.13
N ALA A 127 9.04 -6.95 -6.10
CA ALA A 127 9.97 -5.82 -6.20
C ALA A 127 11.43 -6.26 -6.45
N LEU A 128 11.90 -7.30 -5.75
CA LEU A 128 13.25 -7.86 -5.96
C LEU A 128 13.46 -8.32 -7.41
N GLN A 129 12.46 -8.98 -7.98
CA GLN A 129 12.50 -9.47 -9.36
C GLN A 129 12.35 -8.33 -10.37
N ALA A 130 11.38 -7.44 -10.17
CA ALA A 130 11.07 -6.34 -11.08
C ALA A 130 12.25 -5.37 -11.22
N PHE A 131 12.96 -5.07 -10.13
CA PHE A 131 14.13 -4.20 -10.14
C PHE A 131 15.44 -4.93 -10.44
N ARG A 132 15.42 -6.27 -10.56
CA ARG A 132 16.63 -7.08 -10.76
C ARG A 132 17.73 -6.76 -9.74
N LEU A 133 17.37 -6.60 -8.45
CA LEU A 133 18.29 -6.05 -7.43
C LEU A 133 19.57 -6.86 -7.21
N GLN A 134 19.57 -8.14 -7.57
CA GLN A 134 20.78 -8.97 -7.49
C GLN A 134 21.86 -8.52 -8.50
N SER A 135 21.48 -8.06 -9.68
CA SER A 135 22.41 -7.59 -10.71
C SER A 135 22.47 -6.07 -10.84
N GLN A 136 21.41 -5.36 -10.43
CA GLN A 136 21.29 -3.90 -10.55
C GLN A 136 20.70 -3.27 -9.28
N PRO A 137 21.42 -3.30 -8.14
CA PRO A 137 20.90 -2.79 -6.87
C PRO A 137 20.52 -1.29 -6.91
N GLN A 138 21.15 -0.50 -7.79
CA GLN A 138 20.88 0.92 -7.98
C GLN A 138 19.46 1.19 -8.50
N GLN A 139 18.79 0.21 -9.08
CA GLN A 139 17.40 0.34 -9.56
C GLN A 139 16.45 0.76 -8.43
N ALA A 140 16.69 0.30 -7.20
CA ALA A 140 15.91 0.72 -6.03
C ALA A 140 16.05 2.22 -5.68
N LEU A 141 17.02 2.92 -6.26
CA LEU A 141 17.25 4.35 -6.00
C LEU A 141 16.52 5.27 -6.97
N HIS A 142 16.12 4.74 -8.11
CA HIS A 142 15.56 5.52 -9.22
C HIS A 142 14.13 5.09 -9.55
N ASN A 143 13.76 3.86 -9.19
CA ASN A 143 12.50 3.26 -9.59
C ASN A 143 11.64 2.83 -8.40
N PHE A 144 10.33 2.78 -8.64
CA PHE A 144 9.34 2.21 -7.74
C PHE A 144 8.44 1.22 -8.48
N LEU A 145 7.89 0.25 -7.73
CA LEU A 145 6.93 -0.71 -8.25
C LEU A 145 5.51 -0.20 -7.95
N ALA A 146 4.78 0.18 -8.99
CA ALA A 146 3.37 0.49 -8.90
C ALA A 146 2.56 -0.80 -8.97
N ILE A 147 1.66 -1.02 -8.01
CA ILE A 147 0.70 -2.13 -8.03
C ILE A 147 -0.70 -1.50 -8.01
N TYR A 148 -1.44 -1.68 -9.09
CA TYR A 148 -2.80 -1.18 -9.23
C TYR A 148 -3.76 -2.20 -8.62
N VAL A 149 -4.63 -1.71 -7.74
CA VAL A 149 -5.60 -2.55 -7.04
C VAL A 149 -7.00 -1.95 -7.08
N THR A 150 -8.00 -2.81 -7.19
CA THR A 150 -9.41 -2.42 -7.18
C THR A 150 -10.11 -3.04 -5.97
N ASP A 151 -10.96 -2.24 -5.32
CA ASP A 151 -11.77 -2.68 -4.18
C ASP A 151 -12.99 -3.47 -4.67
N ARG A 152 -13.08 -4.74 -4.29
CA ARG A 152 -14.22 -5.60 -4.67
C ARG A 152 -15.30 -5.72 -3.60
N ARG A 153 -15.15 -5.06 -2.45
CA ARG A 153 -16.10 -5.18 -1.32
C ARG A 153 -17.51 -4.71 -1.65
N ARG A 154 -17.66 -3.81 -2.63
CA ARG A 154 -18.97 -3.31 -3.08
C ARG A 154 -19.52 -4.03 -4.31
N LEU A 155 -18.72 -4.89 -4.94
CA LEU A 155 -19.07 -5.55 -6.19
C LEU A 155 -19.88 -6.83 -5.97
N PHE A 156 -19.86 -7.38 -4.76
CA PHE A 156 -20.59 -8.61 -4.42
C PHE A 156 -21.42 -8.41 -3.14
N PRO A 157 -22.61 -7.79 -3.24
CA PRO A 157 -23.54 -7.65 -2.12
C PRO A 157 -23.85 -9.04 -1.51
N GLY A 158 -23.61 -9.22 -0.21
CA GLY A 158 -23.80 -10.49 0.49
C GLY A 158 -22.54 -11.36 0.65
N SER A 159 -21.49 -11.13 -0.14
CA SER A 159 -20.19 -11.76 0.10
C SER A 159 -19.44 -11.01 1.20
N ARG A 160 -19.18 -11.67 2.34
CA ARG A 160 -18.24 -11.14 3.35
C ARG A 160 -16.83 -11.22 2.78
N ALA A 161 -16.44 -10.26 1.94
CA ALA A 161 -15.06 -10.11 1.53
C ALA A 161 -14.22 -9.86 2.80
N HIS A 162 -13.46 -10.87 3.21
CA HIS A 162 -12.52 -10.71 4.30
C HIS A 162 -11.57 -9.55 3.96
N ARG A 163 -11.09 -8.85 4.98
CA ARG A 163 -10.17 -7.69 4.81
C ARG A 163 -8.95 -8.02 3.95
N GLU A 164 -8.61 -9.30 3.88
CA GLU A 164 -7.50 -9.89 3.15
C GLU A 164 -7.77 -10.18 1.66
N THR A 165 -9.03 -10.23 1.22
CA THR A 165 -9.45 -10.45 -0.18
C THR A 165 -10.24 -9.28 -0.73
N ALA A 166 -10.31 -8.18 0.05
CA ALA A 166 -11.01 -6.95 -0.29
C ALA A 166 -10.50 -6.29 -1.59
N PHE A 167 -9.26 -6.57 -1.98
CA PHE A 167 -8.66 -6.02 -3.19
C PHE A 167 -8.22 -7.14 -4.14
N TYR A 168 -8.18 -6.83 -5.43
CA TYR A 168 -7.47 -7.61 -6.44
C TYR A 168 -6.52 -6.71 -7.21
N VAL A 169 -5.44 -7.29 -7.71
CA VAL A 169 -4.46 -6.60 -8.55
C VAL A 169 -5.02 -6.53 -9.97
N THR A 170 -5.00 -5.34 -10.57
CA THR A 170 -5.40 -5.08 -11.97
C THR A 170 -4.22 -4.80 -12.88
N GLY A 171 -3.05 -4.49 -12.31
CA GLY A 171 -1.82 -4.27 -13.05
C GLY A 171 -0.63 -4.04 -12.12
N ALA A 172 0.58 -4.17 -12.66
CA ALA A 172 1.80 -3.80 -11.97
C ALA A 172 2.87 -3.36 -12.97
N GLU A 173 3.61 -2.30 -12.64
CA GLU A 173 4.66 -1.76 -13.51
C GLU A 173 5.78 -1.10 -12.71
N VAL A 174 6.97 -1.08 -13.29
CA VAL A 174 8.13 -0.34 -12.74
C VAL A 174 8.12 1.06 -13.35
N ARG A 175 8.23 2.08 -12.51
CA ARG A 175 8.25 3.48 -12.92
C ARG A 175 9.38 4.23 -12.27
N GLU A 176 9.87 5.25 -12.95
CA GLU A 176 10.85 6.18 -12.39
C GLU A 176 10.21 7.06 -11.32
N ILE A 177 10.93 7.30 -10.22
CA ILE A 177 10.50 8.20 -9.14
C ILE A 177 10.16 9.59 -9.67
N GLY A 178 10.87 10.05 -10.71
CA GLY A 178 10.60 11.31 -11.39
C GLY A 178 9.17 11.43 -11.95
N GLN A 179 8.51 10.31 -12.22
CA GLN A 179 7.16 10.24 -12.78
C GLN A 179 6.06 10.01 -11.72
N ALA A 180 6.39 10.03 -10.43
CA ALA A 180 5.46 9.69 -9.35
C ALA A 180 4.43 10.80 -9.01
N GLY A 181 4.31 11.84 -9.85
CA GLY A 181 3.37 12.93 -9.66
C GLY A 181 3.49 13.60 -8.29
N SER A 182 2.37 13.75 -7.58
CA SER A 182 2.29 14.45 -6.29
C SER A 182 3.05 13.78 -5.14
N VAL A 183 3.55 12.55 -5.31
CA VAL A 183 4.32 11.84 -4.28
C VAL A 183 5.80 11.71 -4.63
N LYS A 184 6.28 12.34 -5.71
CA LYS A 184 7.68 12.32 -6.14
C LYS A 184 8.65 12.70 -5.02
N ASP A 185 8.48 13.87 -4.44
CA ASP A 185 9.44 14.40 -3.45
C ASP A 185 9.49 13.50 -2.21
N VAL A 186 8.34 12.95 -1.83
CA VAL A 186 8.23 12.02 -0.71
C VAL A 186 8.99 10.72 -0.97
N LEU A 187 8.89 10.18 -2.18
CA LEU A 187 9.61 8.97 -2.55
C LEU A 187 11.12 9.24 -2.63
N GLN A 188 11.50 10.39 -3.21
CA GLN A 188 12.90 10.80 -3.33
C GLN A 188 13.55 10.97 -1.95
N ASP A 189 12.89 11.69 -1.04
CA ASP A 189 13.37 11.91 0.34
C ASP A 189 13.53 10.58 1.09
N GLU A 190 12.57 9.67 0.92
CA GLU A 190 12.61 8.37 1.60
C GLU A 190 13.76 7.50 1.09
N VAL A 191 14.00 7.48 -0.24
CA VAL A 191 15.14 6.77 -0.83
C VAL A 191 16.46 7.35 -0.32
N VAL A 192 16.62 8.68 -0.32
CA VAL A 192 17.82 9.36 0.19
C VAL A 192 18.04 9.00 1.66
N ARG A 193 16.98 9.07 2.47
CA ARG A 193 17.03 8.73 3.89
C ARG A 193 17.46 7.29 4.12
N ILE A 194 16.84 6.33 3.44
CA ILE A 194 17.17 4.90 3.58
C ILE A 194 18.62 4.66 3.19
N ASN A 195 19.10 5.27 2.10
CA ASN A 195 20.49 5.17 1.67
C ASN A 195 21.48 5.72 2.70
N ILE A 196 21.21 6.90 3.27
CA ILE A 196 22.06 7.49 4.31
C ILE A 196 22.10 6.57 5.54
N VAL A 197 20.94 6.05 5.96
CA VAL A 197 20.86 5.13 7.11
C VAL A 197 21.59 3.82 6.82
N ALA A 198 21.44 3.25 5.63
CA ALA A 198 22.13 2.03 5.22
C ALA A 198 23.65 2.23 5.25
N ARG A 199 24.15 3.35 4.71
CA ARG A 199 25.58 3.69 4.72
C ARG A 199 26.14 3.87 6.13
N LYS A 200 25.38 4.44 7.06
CA LYS A 200 25.78 4.62 8.47
C LYS A 200 25.82 3.30 9.27
N ARG A 201 25.23 2.24 8.74
CA ARG A 201 25.20 0.90 9.35
C ARG A 201 26.16 -0.08 8.67
N GLY A 202 26.86 0.39 7.64
CA GLY A 202 27.98 -0.34 7.02
C GLY A 202 29.14 -0.47 8.00
#